data_AF-A0A2H9NA63-F1
#
_entry.id   AF-A0A2H9NA63-F1
#
_cell.length_a   1.000
_cell.length_b   1.000
_cell.length_c   1.000
_cell.angle_alpha   90.00
_cell.angle_beta   90.00
_cell.angle_gamma   90.00
#
_symmetry.space_group_name_H-M   'P 1'
#
loop_
_entity.id
_entity.type
_entity.pdbx_description
1 polymer ?
#
loop_
_entity_poly.entity_id
_entity_poly.type
_entity_poly.pdbx_seq_one_letter_code
_entity_poly.pdbx_strand_id
1 'polypeptide(L)' 'MGKYVTISVPADVKRLLEKVKGRDEWGKFLLNLYAEVKRLKSKRAFEELASTLTEEDLKAILESSKEFRERFAFR' A
#
# COMPACT_ATOMS: atom_id res chain seq x y z
N MET A 1 -21.41 -17.43 -12.13
CA MET A 1 -21.24 -16.01 -12.55
C MET A 1 -21.09 -15.14 -11.32
N GLY A 2 -20.13 -14.21 -11.30
CA GLY A 2 -20.01 -13.22 -10.22
C GLY A 2 -21.20 -12.26 -10.20
N LYS A 3 -21.47 -11.64 -9.04
CA LYS A 3 -22.52 -10.61 -8.91
C LYS A 3 -21.98 -9.30 -9.47
N TYR A 4 -22.60 -8.81 -10.56
CA TYR A 4 -22.23 -7.54 -11.17
C TYR A 4 -23.15 -6.42 -10.68
N VAL A 5 -22.58 -5.25 -10.45
CA VAL A 5 -23.30 -4.03 -10.06
C VAL A 5 -22.79 -2.86 -10.91
N THR A 6 -23.67 -1.88 -11.15
CA THR A 6 -23.35 -0.68 -11.93
C THR A 6 -23.04 0.48 -10.99
N ILE A 7 -21.99 1.23 -11.29
CA ILE A 7 -21.68 2.50 -10.64
C ILE A 7 -21.89 3.64 -11.64
N SER A 8 -22.54 4.71 -11.20
CA SER A 8 -22.69 5.93 -12.00
C SER A 8 -21.50 6.85 -11.76
N VAL A 9 -20.89 7.32 -12.85
CA VAL A 9 -19.79 8.29 -12.82
C VAL A 9 -20.03 9.35 -13.89
N PRO A 10 -19.51 10.59 -13.71
CA PRO A 10 -19.57 11.60 -14.77
C PRO A 10 -18.98 11.08 -16.08
N ALA A 11 -19.56 11.50 -17.21
CA ALA A 11 -19.16 11.04 -18.52
C ALA A 11 -17.66 11.27 -18.80
N ASP A 12 -17.13 12.41 -18.33
CA ASP A 12 -15.73 12.76 -18.55
C ASP A 12 -14.78 11.91 -17.72
N VAL A 13 -15.19 11.50 -16.51
CA VAL A 13 -14.44 10.54 -15.67
C VAL A 13 -14.34 9.20 -16.39
N LYS A 14 -15.47 8.68 -16.89
CA LYS A 14 -15.47 7.41 -17.64
C LYS A 14 -14.57 7.50 -18.87
N ARG A 15 -14.69 8.58 -19.66
CA ARG A 15 -13.86 8.80 -20.85
C ARG A 15 -12.36 8.84 -20.53
N LEU A 16 -11.98 9.48 -19.44
CA LEU A 16 -10.58 9.53 -19.00
C LEU A 16 -10.09 8.12 -18.59
N LEU A 17 -10.85 7.43 -17.76
CA LEU A 17 -10.48 6.11 -17.27
C LEU A 17 -10.44 5.07 -18.40
N GLU A 18 -11.31 5.15 -19.40
CA GLU A 18 -11.28 4.26 -20.57
C GLU A 18 -9.98 4.37 -21.37
N LYS A 19 -9.46 5.59 -21.55
CA LYS A 19 -8.19 5.82 -22.24
C LYS A 19 -7.02 5.15 -21.53
N VAL A 20 -7.01 5.19 -20.19
CA VAL A 20 -5.93 4.63 -19.36
C VAL A 20 -6.10 3.13 -19.16
N LYS A 21 -7.33 2.64 -18.99
CA LYS A 21 -7.66 1.21 -18.86
C LYS A 21 -7.15 0.41 -20.04
N GLY A 22 -7.24 0.97 -21.25
CA GLY A 22 -6.91 0.26 -22.48
C GLY A 22 -7.72 -1.04 -22.60
N ARG A 23 -7.02 -2.18 -22.76
CA ARG A 23 -7.64 -3.50 -22.97
C ARG A 23 -8.02 -4.24 -21.68
N ASP A 24 -7.72 -3.69 -20.49
CA ASP A 24 -8.03 -4.37 -19.23
C ASP A 24 -9.54 -4.40 -18.94
N GLU A 25 -9.97 -5.37 -18.13
CA GLU A 25 -11.32 -5.42 -17.60
C GLU A 25 -11.53 -4.34 -16.53
N TRP A 26 -12.72 -3.75 -16.48
CA TRP A 26 -13.06 -2.67 -15.54
C TRP A 26 -12.82 -3.03 -14.08
N GLY A 27 -13.23 -4.24 -13.65
CA GLY A 27 -13.05 -4.68 -12.27
C GLY A 27 -11.58 -4.74 -11.86
N LYS A 28 -10.75 -5.38 -12.69
CA LYS A 28 -9.31 -5.47 -12.47
C LYS A 28 -8.65 -4.09 -12.47
N PHE A 29 -8.99 -3.26 -13.44
CA PHE A 29 -8.45 -1.91 -13.56
C PHE A 29 -8.75 -1.04 -12.33
N LEU A 30 -10.00 -1.02 -11.86
CA LEU A 30 -10.40 -0.23 -10.70
C LEU A 30 -9.73 -0.73 -9.41
N LEU A 31 -9.60 -2.05 -9.24
CA LEU A 31 -8.90 -2.63 -8.11
C LEU A 31 -7.41 -2.29 -8.11
N ASN A 32 -6.76 -2.34 -9.27
CA ASN A 32 -5.35 -1.95 -9.42
C ASN A 32 -5.15 -0.46 -9.13
N LEU A 33 -6.05 0.40 -9.61
CA LEU A 33 -6.01 1.84 -9.33
C LEU A 33 -6.10 2.11 -7.82
N TYR A 34 -7.02 1.44 -7.12
CA TYR A 34 -7.13 1.55 -5.67
C TYR A 34 -5.87 1.02 -4.94
N ALA A 35 -5.36 -0.14 -5.36
CA ALA A 35 -4.17 -0.75 -4.77
C ALA A 35 -2.94 0.14 -4.90
N GLU A 36 -2.75 0.80 -6.05
CA GLU A 36 -1.63 1.70 -6.27
C GLU A 36 -1.71 2.95 -5.39
N VAL A 37 -2.90 3.56 -5.28
CA VAL A 37 -3.11 4.69 -4.36
C VAL A 37 -2.84 4.28 -2.91
N LYS A 38 -3.31 3.09 -2.51
CA LYS A 38 -3.04 2.55 -1.16
C LYS A 38 -1.54 2.35 -0.93
N ARG A 39 -0.83 1.75 -1.89
CA ARG A 39 0.62 1.53 -1.84
C ARG A 39 1.39 2.84 -1.68
N LEU A 40 1.05 3.87 -2.45
CA LEU A 40 1.69 5.18 -2.38
C LEU A 40 1.46 5.85 -1.02
N LYS A 41 0.23 5.79 -0.48
CA LYS A 41 -0.07 6.29 0.87
C LYS A 41 0.73 5.56 1.94
N SER A 42 0.79 4.22 1.88
CA SER A 42 1.57 3.42 2.83
C SER A 42 3.06 3.72 2.75
N LYS A 43 3.60 3.87 1.54
CA LYS A 43 5.00 4.23 1.32
C LYS A 43 5.33 5.58 1.95
N ARG A 44 4.50 6.60 1.71
CA ARG A 44 4.68 7.93 2.28
C ARG A 44 4.65 7.91 3.81
N ALA A 45 3.68 7.20 4.41
CA ALA A 45 3.61 7.07 5.86
C ALA A 45 4.86 6.37 6.44
N PHE A 46 5.39 5.38 5.74
CA PHE A 46 6.64 4.72 6.12
C PHE A 46 7.85 5.66 6.00
N GLU A 47 7.95 6.45 4.92
CA GLU A 47 9.02 7.43 4.74
C GLU A 47 8.98 8.52 5.81
N GLU A 48 7.79 9.01 6.17
CA GLU A 48 7.61 9.97 7.26
C GLU A 48 8.07 9.37 8.60
N LEU A 49 7.70 8.13 8.90
CA LEU A 49 8.19 7.41 10.09
C LEU A 49 9.72 7.25 10.07
N ALA A 50 10.28 6.79 8.96
CA ALA A 50 11.71 6.59 8.81
C ALA A 50 12.50 7.90 8.94
N SER A 51 11.96 9.01 8.44
CA SER A 51 12.59 10.34 8.57
C SER A 51 12.58 10.89 10.00
N THR A 52 11.71 10.36 10.86
CA THR A 52 11.62 10.75 12.28
C THR A 52 12.60 9.96 13.15
N LEU A 53 13.07 8.80 12.67
CA LEU A 53 13.99 7.94 13.43
C LEU A 53 15.42 8.46 13.31
N THR A 54 16.04 8.71 14.46
CA THR A 54 17.45 9.03 14.56
C THR A 54 18.31 7.77 14.49
N GLU A 55 19.62 7.93 14.25
CA GLU A 55 20.57 6.81 14.24
C GLU A 55 20.59 6.05 15.59
N GLU A 56 20.30 6.78 16.68
CA GLU A 56 20.13 6.24 18.03
C GLU A 56 18.87 5.38 18.16
N ASP A 57 17.74 5.79 17.59
CA ASP A 57 16.51 4.99 17.56
C ASP A 57 16.70 3.69 16.79
N LEU A 58 17.41 3.75 15.66
CA LEU A 58 17.71 2.56 14.84
C LEU A 58 18.58 1.56 15.62
N LYS A 59 19.58 2.07 16.36
CA LYS A 59 20.47 1.28 17.18
C LYS A 59 19.73 0.61 18.35
N ALA A 60 18.81 1.33 18.99
CA ALA A 60 17.96 0.79 20.06
C ALA A 60 17.02 -0.32 19.55
N ILE A 61 16.41 -0.16 18.35
CA ILE A 61 15.58 -1.20 17.73
C ILE A 61 16.39 -2.48 17.44
N LEU A 62 17.63 -2.33 16.96
CA LEU A 62 18.54 -3.46 16.68
C LEU A 62 18.95 -4.21 17.95
N GLU A 63 19.31 -3.50 19.01
CA GLU A 63 19.64 -4.12 20.31
C GLU A 63 18.44 -4.86 20.90
N SER A 64 17.26 -4.20 20.94
CA SER A 64 16.00 -4.80 21.39
C SER A 64 15.66 -6.09 20.61
N SER A 65 15.80 -6.07 19.28
CA SER A 65 15.54 -7.23 18.44
C SER A 65 16.54 -8.36 18.63
N LYS A 66 17.79 -8.04 19.01
CA LYS A 66 18.82 -9.03 19.34
C LYS A 66 18.53 -9.68 20.69
N GLU A 67 18.28 -8.88 21.73
CA GLU A 67 17.93 -9.37 23.06
C GLU A 67 16.65 -10.22 23.05
N PHE A 68 15.64 -9.82 22.27
CA PHE A 68 14.42 -10.59 22.11
C PHE A 68 14.73 -11.97 21.51
N ARG A 69 15.49 -12.05 20.41
CA ARG A 69 15.82 -13.35 19.79
C ARG A 69 16.66 -14.25 20.69
N GLU A 70 17.61 -13.67 21.43
CA GLU A 70 18.41 -14.42 22.40
C GLU A 70 17.53 -14.99 23.52
N ARG A 71 16.64 -14.18 24.11
CA ARG A 71 15.70 -14.67 25.15
C ARG A 71 14.76 -15.78 24.68
N PHE A 72 14.43 -15.82 23.38
CA PHE A 72 13.62 -16.88 22.79
C PHE A 72 14.42 -18.14 22.42
N ALA A 73 15.72 -18.04 22.19
CA ALA A 73 16.59 -19.19 21.94
C ALA A 73 16.98 -19.95 23.23
N PHE A 74 16.86 -19.31 24.40
CA PHE A 74 17.10 -19.92 25.71
C PHE A 74 15.87 -20.63 26.32
N ARG A 75 14.86 -20.98 25.51
CA ARG A 75 13.62 -21.63 25.97
C ARG A 75 13.30 -22.91 25.22
#